data_AF-A0A2W4S1P9-F1
#
_entry.id   AF-A0A2W4S1P9-F1
#
_cell.length_a   1.000
_cell.length_b   1.000
_cell.length_c   1.000
_cell.angle_alpha   90.00
_cell.angle_beta   90.00
_cell.angle_gamma   90.00
#
_symmetry.space_group_name_H-M   'P 1'
#
loop_
_entity.id
_entity.type
_entity.pdbx_description
1 polymer ?
#
loop_
_entity_poly.entity_id
_entity_poly.type
_entity_poly.pdbx_seq_one_letter_code
_entity_poly.pdbx_strand_id
1 'polypeptide(L)'
;MARGVAVSVHYGDRVFYADVDPGERADQLLVRSLYHFGIDPGDKHRYRLIRRGAHRPAHGLYLDRPIGDQVESGAELAVEEDLPENRRLATGTY
;
A
#
# COMPACT_ATOMS: atom_id res chain seq x y z
N MET A 1 1.95 -11.61 22.87
CA MET A 1 0.85 -11.42 21.90
C MET A 1 1.17 -10.16 21.13
N ALA A 2 1.54 -10.28 19.86
CA ALA A 2 1.76 -9.10 19.02
C ALA A 2 0.41 -8.40 18.84
N ARG A 3 0.34 -7.10 19.13
CA ARG A 3 -0.84 -6.31 18.75
C ARG A 3 -0.85 -6.22 17.23
N GLY A 4 -1.97 -6.59 16.62
CA GLY A 4 -2.17 -6.42 15.18
C GLY A 4 -2.01 -4.96 14.75
N VAL A 5 -1.60 -4.76 13.50
CA VAL A 5 -1.51 -3.45 12.87
C VAL A 5 -2.80 -3.25 12.09
N ALA A 6 -3.69 -2.40 12.61
CA ALA A 6 -4.90 -2.03 11.89
C ALA A 6 -4.52 -1.05 10.78
N VAL A 7 -4.88 -1.33 9.54
CA VAL A 7 -4.61 -0.45 8.38
C VAL A 7 -5.87 -0.29 7.54
N SER A 8 -6.02 0.86 6.92
CA SER A 8 -6.99 1.08 5.84
C SER A 8 -6.24 1.18 4.52
N VAL A 9 -6.71 0.48 3.49
CA VAL A 9 -6.14 0.49 2.15
C VAL A 9 -7.16 1.09 1.20
N HIS A 10 -6.78 2.10 0.44
CA HIS A 10 -7.65 2.82 -0.49
C HIS A 10 -7.32 2.47 -1.94
N TYR A 11 -8.34 2.36 -2.79
CA TYR A 11 -8.19 2.29 -4.24
C TYR A 11 -9.30 3.09 -4.92
N GLY A 12 -8.95 4.27 -5.44
CA GLY A 12 -9.93 5.28 -5.84
C GLY A 12 -10.83 5.66 -4.65
N ASP A 13 -12.14 5.54 -4.83
CA ASP A 13 -13.14 5.81 -3.78
C ASP A 13 -13.42 4.61 -2.86
N ARG A 14 -12.79 3.45 -3.12
CA ARG A 14 -13.01 2.22 -2.34
C ARG A 14 -12.01 2.12 -1.21
N VAL A 15 -12.44 1.53 -0.09
CA VAL A 15 -11.60 1.30 1.09
C VAL A 15 -11.71 -0.14 1.57
N PHE A 16 -10.59 -0.71 1.96
CA PHE A 16 -10.44 -2.04 2.54
C PHE A 16 -9.78 -1.91 3.90
N TYR A 17 -10.43 -2.36 4.96
CA TYR A 17 -9.86 -2.38 6.31
C TYR A 17 -9.27 -3.75 6.60
N ALA A 18 -8.02 -3.79 7.04
CA ALA A 18 -7.33 -5.01 7.38
C ALA A 18 -6.65 -4.88 8.75
N ASP A 19 -6.78 -5.92 9.56
CA ASP A 19 -5.88 -6.14 10.69
C ASP A 19 -4.82 -7.14 10.21
N VAL A 20 -3.55 -6.74 10.29
CA VAL A 20 -2.41 -7.54 9.80
C VAL A 20 -1.41 -7.79 10.91
N ASP A 21 -0.79 -8.96 10.87
CA ASP A 21 0.30 -9.26 11.80
C ASP A 21 1.49 -8.32 11.49
N PRO A 22 2.19 -7.76 12.50
CA PRO A 22 3.37 -6.94 12.25
C PRO A 22 4.45 -7.65 11.42
N GLY A 23 4.56 -8.98 11.52
CA GLY A 23 5.46 -9.83 10.75
C GLY A 23 4.93 -10.23 9.36
N GLU A 24 3.67 -9.92 9.03
CA GLU A 24 3.09 -10.16 7.70
C GLU A 24 3.84 -9.31 6.66
N ARG A 25 4.15 -9.89 5.50
CA ARG A 25 4.83 -9.17 4.41
C ARG A 25 3.85 -8.25 3.68
N ALA A 26 4.32 -7.07 3.29
CA ALA A 26 3.48 -6.10 2.57
C ALA A 26 2.93 -6.63 1.22
N ASP A 27 3.61 -7.58 0.56
CA ASP A 27 3.08 -8.30 -0.62
C ASP A 27 1.75 -9.01 -0.32
N GLN A 28 1.61 -9.62 0.86
CA GLN A 28 0.38 -10.35 1.23
C GLN A 28 -0.79 -9.37 1.41
N LEU A 29 -0.54 -8.23 2.04
CA LEU A 29 -1.55 -7.17 2.16
C LEU A 29 -1.92 -6.60 0.78
N LEU A 30 -0.97 -6.40 -0.13
CA LEU A 30 -1.27 -5.94 -1.49
C LEU A 30 -2.17 -6.93 -2.21
N VAL A 31 -1.81 -8.22 -2.24
CA VAL A 31 -2.60 -9.27 -2.90
C VAL A 31 -4.03 -9.34 -2.33
N ARG A 32 -4.18 -9.29 -1.00
CA ARG A 32 -5.50 -9.25 -0.35
C ARG A 32 -6.31 -8.03 -0.76
N SER A 33 -5.65 -6.88 -0.87
CA SER A 33 -6.29 -5.64 -1.32
C SER A 33 -6.75 -5.75 -2.77
N LEU A 34 -5.93 -6.29 -3.67
CA LEU A 34 -6.30 -6.51 -5.08
C LEU A 34 -7.52 -7.43 -5.21
N TYR A 35 -7.52 -8.56 -4.49
CA TYR A 35 -8.69 -9.45 -4.41
C TYR A 35 -9.95 -8.71 -3.93
N HIS A 36 -9.83 -7.89 -2.88
CA HIS A 36 -10.96 -7.13 -2.35
C HIS A 36 -11.50 -6.11 -3.36
N PHE A 37 -10.63 -5.48 -4.14
CA PHE A 37 -11.02 -4.50 -5.17
C PHE A 37 -11.44 -5.15 -6.50
N GLY A 38 -11.43 -6.48 -6.61
CA GLY A 38 -11.75 -7.19 -7.85
C GLY A 38 -10.69 -7.00 -8.94
N ILE A 39 -9.45 -6.72 -8.56
CA ILE A 39 -8.30 -6.59 -9.45
C ILE A 39 -7.58 -7.94 -9.50
N ASP A 40 -7.11 -8.33 -10.69
CA ASP A 40 -6.35 -9.57 -10.87
C ASP A 40 -5.03 -9.52 -10.06
N PRO A 41 -4.80 -10.44 -9.10
CA PRO A 41 -3.53 -10.53 -8.37
C PRO A 41 -2.33 -10.87 -9.27
N GLY A 42 -2.55 -11.45 -10.46
CA GLY A 42 -1.49 -11.65 -11.46
C GLY A 42 -0.84 -10.34 -11.89
N ASP A 43 -1.61 -9.24 -11.86
CA ASP A 43 -1.14 -7.90 -12.17
C ASP A 43 -0.47 -7.19 -11.00
N LYS A 44 -0.24 -7.85 -9.84
CA LYS A 44 0.32 -7.20 -8.64
C LYS A 44 1.62 -6.42 -8.87
N HIS A 45 2.43 -6.83 -9.85
CA HIS A 45 3.67 -6.18 -10.25
C HIS A 45 3.46 -4.77 -10.83
N ARG A 46 2.23 -4.48 -11.29
CA ARG A 46 1.78 -3.18 -11.76
C ARG A 46 1.23 -2.31 -10.65
N TYR A 47 1.16 -2.80 -9.41
CA TYR A 47 0.59 -2.06 -8.29
C TYR A 47 1.61 -1.88 -7.18
N ARG A 48 1.43 -0.80 -6.42
CA ARG A 48 2.24 -0.46 -5.26
C ARG A 48 1.35 -0.02 -4.12
N LEU A 49 1.75 -0.34 -2.90
CA LEU A 49 1.17 0.23 -1.69
C LEU A 49 1.95 1.48 -1.32
N ILE A 50 1.25 2.59 -1.09
CA ILE A 50 1.84 3.85 -0.62
C ILE A 50 1.13 4.30 0.66
N ARG A 51 1.80 5.06 1.54
CA ARG A 51 1.14 5.69 2.67
C ARG A 51 0.35 6.92 2.20
N ARG A 52 -0.94 6.98 2.52
CA ARG A 52 -1.80 8.14 2.25
C ARG A 52 -1.46 9.26 3.23
N GLY A 53 -1.35 10.50 2.75
CA GLY A 53 -1.06 11.68 3.57
C GLY A 53 0.43 11.93 3.89
N ALA A 54 1.35 11.03 3.52
CA ALA A 54 2.77 11.35 3.54
C ALA A 54 3.08 12.34 2.41
N HIS A 55 3.68 13.50 2.73
CA HIS A 55 3.83 14.64 1.81
C HIS A 55 4.75 14.37 0.58
N ARG A 56 5.38 13.18 0.52
CA ARG A 56 5.98 12.54 -0.65
C ARG A 56 6.72 11.28 -0.17
N PRO A 57 6.10 10.09 -0.17
CA PRO A 57 6.89 8.87 -0.01
C PRO A 57 7.69 8.67 -1.30
N ALA A 58 8.99 8.97 -1.27
CA ALA A 58 9.89 8.73 -2.41
C ALA A 58 9.91 7.24 -2.83
N HIS A 59 9.55 6.35 -1.91
CA HIS A 59 9.37 4.93 -2.12
C HIS A 59 8.06 4.52 -1.43
N GLY A 60 7.22 3.75 -2.13
CA GLY A 60 6.10 3.05 -1.51
C GLY A 60 6.57 2.03 -0.47
N LEU A 61 5.66 1.21 0.04
CA LEU A 61 6.01 0.07 0.89
C LEU A 61 6.88 -0.94 0.13
N TYR A 62 7.92 -1.41 0.79
CA TYR A 62 8.72 -2.53 0.34
C TYR A 62 7.91 -3.82 0.54
N LEU A 63 7.45 -4.41 -0.57
CA LEU A 63 6.59 -5.59 -0.57
C LEU A 63 7.27 -6.82 0.02
N ASP A 64 8.59 -6.87 -0.02
CA ASP A 64 9.40 -7.96 0.51
C ASP A 64 9.58 -7.90 2.03
N ARG A 65 9.30 -6.76 2.66
CA ARG A 65 9.51 -6.51 4.09
C ARG A 65 8.23 -6.66 4.93
N PRO A 66 8.39 -6.89 6.25
CA PRO A 66 7.27 -6.89 7.19
C PRO A 66 6.53 -5.54 7.18
N ILE A 67 5.22 -5.59 7.42
CA ILE A 67 4.34 -4.42 7.46
C ILE A 67 4.61 -3.59 8.72
N GLY A 68 4.79 -4.24 9.87
CA GLY A 68 5.00 -3.55 11.16
C GLY A 68 6.26 -2.69 11.23
N ASP A 69 7.28 -3.00 10.43
CA ASP A 69 8.51 -2.19 10.33
C ASP A 69 8.30 -0.91 9.50
N GLN A 70 7.21 -0.85 8.72
CA GLN A 70 6.97 0.14 7.68
C GLN A 70 5.67 0.93 7.86
N VAL A 71 4.77 0.51 8.75
CA VAL A 71 3.53 1.21 9.09
C VAL A 71 3.15 0.96 10.54
N GLU A 72 2.52 1.97 11.12
CA GLU A 72 1.95 1.92 12.46
C GLU A 72 0.46 1.57 12.38
N SER A 73 -0.10 1.11 13.50
CA SER A 73 -1.54 0.84 13.58
C SER A 73 -2.32 2.15 13.45
N GLY A 74 -3.39 2.13 12.65
CA GLY A 74 -4.14 3.30 12.20
C GLY A 74 -3.59 3.93 10.92
N ALA A 75 -2.57 3.35 10.28
CA ALA A 75 -2.03 3.89 9.04
C ALA A 75 -3.01 3.75 7.87
N GLU A 76 -3.11 4.82 7.10
CA GLU A 76 -3.84 4.83 5.83
C GLU A 76 -2.87 4.56 4.67
N LEU A 77 -3.25 3.61 3.83
CA LEU A 77 -2.52 3.18 2.65
C LEU A 77 -3.36 3.41 1.40
N ALA A 78 -2.71 3.56 0.25
CA ALA A 78 -3.35 3.54 -1.05
C ALA A 78 -2.67 2.52 -1.96
N VAL A 79 -3.48 1.78 -2.72
CA VAL A 79 -3.05 0.99 -3.86
C VAL A 79 -3.06 1.92 -5.06
N GLU A 80 -1.92 2.06 -5.71
CA GLU A 80 -1.78 2.77 -6.97
C GLU A 80 -1.19 1.85 -8.02
N GLU A 81 -1.53 2.09 -9.29
CA GLU A 81 -0.77 1.51 -10.39
C GLU A 81 0.62 2.16 -10.46
N ASP A 82 1.68 1.36 -10.56
CA ASP A 82 3.05 1.82 -10.78
C ASP A 82 3.30 2.16 -12.25
N LEU A 83 2.48 3.06 -12.78
CA LEU A 83 2.64 3.62 -14.10
C LEU A 83 3.84 4.59 -14.11
N PRO A 84 4.61 4.69 -15.22
CA PRO A 84 5.66 5.70 -15.37
C PRO A 84 5.15 7.14 -15.17
N GLU A 85 3.88 7.38 -15.46
CA GLU A 85 3.19 8.67 -15.26
C GLU A 85 3.02 9.00 -13.77
N ASN A 86 2.75 7.99 -12.94
CA ASN A 86 2.66 8.11 -11.48
C ASN A 86 4.03 8.26 -10.80
N ARG A 87 5.14 8.07 -11.54
CA ARG A 87 6.50 8.45 -11.13
C ARG A 87 6.85 9.88 -11.56
N ARG A 88 6.14 10.46 -12.54
CA ARG A 88 6.41 11.76 -13.17
C ARG A 88 5.64 12.94 -12.58
N LEU A 89 4.82 12.77 -11.54
CA LEU A 89 4.34 13.88 -10.69
C LEU A 89 5.47 14.50 -9.82
N ALA A 90 6.70 14.48 -10.33
CA ALA A 90 7.85 15.26 -9.96
C ALA A 90 8.12 16.37 -11.00
N THR A 91 7.10 16.90 -11.69
CA THR A 91 7.25 18.18 -12.41
C THR A 91 7.22 19.33 -11.40
N GLY A 92 8.32 19.47 -10.66
CA GLY A 92 8.72 20.76 -10.14
C GLY A 92 9.13 21.63 -11.32
N THR A 93 8.19 22.40 -11.84
CA THR A 93 8.48 23.54 -12.70
C THR A 93 8.77 24.73 -11.79
N TYR A 94 10.03 25.15 -11.69
CA TYR A 94 10.47 26.48 -11.26
C TYR A 94 11.70 26.87 -12.07
#